data_AF-A0A2R7P5W7-F1
#
_entry.id   AF-A0A2R7P5W7-F1
#
_cell.length_a   1.000
_cell.length_b   1.000
_cell.length_c   1.000
_cell.angle_alpha   90.00
_cell.angle_beta   90.00
_cell.angle_gamma   90.00
#
_symmetry.space_group_name_H-M   'P 1'
#
loop_
_entity.id
_entity.type
_entity.pdbx_description
1 polymer ?
#
loop_
_entity_poly.entity_id
_entity_poly.type
_entity_poly.pdbx_seq_one_letter_code
_entity_poly.pdbx_strand_id
1 'polypeptide(L)'
;MKPKSPEQAAWDAECKRLLKKITRTSCDEKAKQLQAQYRLHVGLRPKPFLPGLREFGDTTTAAFLEGLASSGGTAIVIADEGGTVTGGQTLAHLAWWNKAWDGTTLNHDRLSSGSIVVENPRVVVFLAIQPEPFRRFFEKNHYMARESGFSCRGLWAYVESTQGYRGVGGHSANRPYSAIKQFQRLRHEGETRSNEILRDPDATRQLLRLTAGATRLRQQFATEMELSLRPDGAYADVRDQASKAAEIATRMAGVMHCFFQLDGDIDESTMRDAISLMRWHLEEYRRLFGEPNQYSHAFEDAMKLQDFLVKEINAHGWFGVSSFQRSRLRTFGPNQSRDPKRFDAAVDYLVKQGAMDEVCVKGGARINLVREYFAPLVNEFSMAQHKPQISSLSSGLGFQQPGQLGQRIGYWPSI
;
A
#
# COMPACT_ATOMS: atom_id res chain seq x y z
N MET A 1 13.22 -13.16 -27.49
CA MET A 1 14.53 -13.86 -27.57
C MET A 1 15.32 -13.51 -26.32
N LYS A 2 15.96 -14.49 -25.65
CA LYS A 2 16.90 -14.19 -24.56
C LYS A 2 18.02 -13.32 -25.14
N PRO A 3 18.30 -12.13 -24.59
CA PRO A 3 19.44 -11.35 -25.05
C PRO A 3 20.71 -12.16 -24.79
N LYS A 4 21.60 -12.21 -25.79
CA LYS A 4 22.87 -12.93 -25.74
C LYS A 4 23.96 -12.01 -26.25
N SER A 5 25.13 -12.10 -25.65
CA SER A 5 26.30 -11.47 -26.24
C SER A 5 26.68 -12.18 -27.56
N PRO A 6 27.43 -11.52 -28.45
CA PRO A 6 27.99 -12.18 -29.63
C PRO A 6 28.79 -13.44 -29.27
N GLU A 7 29.55 -13.43 -28.17
CA GLU A 7 30.31 -14.61 -27.72
C GLU A 7 29.38 -15.75 -27.30
N GLN A 8 28.29 -15.45 -26.57
CA GLN A 8 27.29 -16.46 -26.21
C GLN A 8 26.57 -17.04 -27.43
N ALA A 9 26.21 -16.19 -28.39
CA ALA A 9 25.56 -16.63 -29.61
C ALA A 9 26.50 -17.55 -30.44
N ALA A 10 27.78 -17.19 -30.55
CA ALA A 10 28.79 -17.99 -31.21
C ALA A 10 29.02 -19.33 -30.49
N TRP A 11 29.13 -19.30 -29.16
CA TRP A 11 29.29 -20.50 -28.34
C TRP A 11 28.12 -21.48 -28.50
N ASP A 12 26.88 -20.99 -28.46
CA ASP A 12 25.66 -21.79 -28.65
C ASP A 12 25.59 -22.39 -30.06
N ALA A 13 25.95 -21.62 -31.08
CA ALA A 13 25.97 -22.07 -32.47
C ALA A 13 26.97 -23.23 -32.65
N GLU A 14 28.14 -23.12 -32.04
CA GLU A 14 29.18 -24.14 -32.09
C GLU A 14 28.79 -25.41 -31.31
N CYS A 15 28.18 -25.28 -30.12
CA CYS A 15 27.57 -26.41 -29.39
C CYS A 15 26.58 -27.18 -30.28
N LYS A 16 25.64 -26.47 -30.93
CA LYS A 16 24.67 -27.07 -31.85
C LYS A 16 25.35 -27.74 -33.05
N ARG A 17 26.39 -27.10 -33.61
CA ARG A 17 27.17 -27.64 -34.73
C ARG A 17 27.86 -28.95 -34.37
N LEU A 18 28.49 -29.01 -33.19
CA LEU A 18 29.19 -30.21 -32.70
C LEU A 18 28.20 -31.34 -32.40
N LEU A 19 27.10 -31.07 -31.70
CA LEU A 19 26.05 -32.07 -31.45
C LEU A 19 25.50 -32.67 -32.74
N LYS A 20 25.23 -31.83 -33.75
CA LYS A 20 24.75 -32.28 -35.07
C LYS A 20 25.79 -33.13 -35.82
N LYS A 21 27.09 -32.90 -35.62
CA LYS A 21 28.15 -33.74 -36.19
C LYS A 21 28.27 -35.08 -35.46
N ILE A 22 28.15 -35.08 -34.12
CA ILE A 22 28.18 -36.30 -33.30
C ILE A 22 27.05 -37.24 -33.71
N THR A 23 25.80 -36.74 -33.80
CA THR A 23 24.64 -37.58 -34.16
C THR A 23 24.68 -38.15 -35.58
N ARG A 24 25.48 -37.56 -36.47
CA ARG A 24 25.64 -38.00 -37.87
C ARG A 24 26.84 -38.92 -38.10
N THR A 25 27.70 -39.13 -37.09
CA THR A 25 28.93 -39.91 -37.25
C THR A 25 28.72 -41.32 -36.71
N SER A 26 28.83 -42.34 -37.57
CA SER A 26 28.61 -43.76 -37.22
C SER A 26 29.83 -44.49 -36.67
N CYS A 27 31.00 -43.84 -36.60
CA CYS A 27 32.27 -44.46 -36.24
C CYS A 27 32.75 -44.03 -34.85
N ASP A 28 33.08 -45.00 -33.98
CA ASP A 28 33.42 -44.79 -32.57
C ASP A 28 34.56 -43.79 -32.36
N GLU A 29 35.65 -43.87 -33.13
CA GLU A 29 36.84 -43.07 -32.82
C GLU A 29 36.68 -41.59 -33.22
N LYS A 30 36.03 -41.34 -34.36
CA LYS A 30 35.69 -39.97 -34.81
C LYS A 30 34.58 -39.36 -33.94
N ALA A 31 33.64 -40.18 -33.49
CA ALA A 31 32.60 -39.77 -32.55
C ALA A 31 33.20 -39.39 -31.18
N LYS A 32 34.14 -40.18 -30.64
CA LYS A 32 34.87 -39.87 -29.40
C LYS A 32 35.64 -38.55 -29.50
N GLN A 33 36.32 -38.30 -30.62
CA GLN A 33 37.02 -37.02 -30.83
C GLN A 33 36.06 -35.83 -30.85
N LEU A 34 34.92 -35.93 -31.53
CA LEU A 34 33.90 -34.88 -31.55
C LEU A 34 33.25 -34.68 -30.17
N GLN A 35 33.06 -35.75 -29.40
CA GLN A 35 32.59 -35.66 -28.01
C GLN A 35 33.62 -34.96 -27.11
N ALA A 36 34.91 -35.23 -27.29
CA ALA A 36 35.98 -34.54 -26.56
C ALA A 36 36.02 -33.04 -26.91
N GLN A 37 35.92 -32.70 -28.20
CA GLN A 37 35.80 -31.31 -28.65
C GLN A 37 34.56 -30.62 -28.07
N TYR A 38 33.41 -31.31 -28.06
CA TYR A 38 32.19 -30.79 -27.45
C TYR A 38 32.37 -30.54 -25.95
N ARG A 39 32.97 -31.48 -25.20
CA ARG A 39 33.25 -31.30 -23.76
C ARG A 39 34.15 -30.10 -23.51
N LEU A 40 35.23 -29.95 -24.29
CA LEU A 40 36.14 -28.83 -24.18
C LEU A 40 35.44 -27.51 -24.49
N HIS A 41 34.70 -27.44 -25.59
CA HIS A 41 33.93 -26.26 -25.97
C HIS A 41 32.87 -25.90 -24.94
N VAL A 42 32.18 -26.89 -24.36
CA VAL A 42 31.24 -26.68 -23.25
C VAL A 42 31.94 -26.08 -22.03
N GLY A 43 33.18 -26.49 -21.75
CA GLY A 43 34.02 -25.90 -20.69
C GLY A 43 34.42 -24.43 -20.96
N LEU A 44 34.43 -23.99 -22.21
CA LEU A 44 34.70 -22.61 -22.63
C LEU A 44 33.45 -21.72 -22.63
N ARG A 45 32.43 -22.08 -21.82
CA ARG A 45 31.17 -21.33 -21.76
C ARG A 45 31.45 -19.87 -21.37
N PRO A 46 31.10 -18.89 -22.22
CA PRO A 46 31.26 -17.49 -21.89
C PRO A 46 30.33 -17.11 -20.72
N LYS A 47 30.72 -16.07 -19.98
CA LYS A 47 29.92 -15.53 -18.88
C LYS A 47 28.52 -15.13 -19.38
N PRO A 48 27.49 -15.22 -18.53
CA PRO A 48 26.16 -14.82 -18.90
C PRO A 48 26.12 -13.35 -19.29
N PHE A 49 25.53 -13.03 -20.45
CA PHE A 49 25.16 -11.65 -20.75
C PHE A 49 24.04 -11.22 -19.81
N LEU A 50 24.29 -10.17 -19.03
CA LEU A 50 23.30 -9.57 -18.15
C LEU A 50 22.82 -8.25 -18.78
N PRO A 51 21.52 -8.09 -19.10
CA PRO A 51 21.01 -6.89 -19.75
C PRO A 51 20.99 -5.64 -18.83
N GLY A 52 21.28 -5.81 -17.54
CA GLY A 52 21.05 -4.80 -16.50
C GLY A 52 19.68 -4.94 -15.86
N LEU A 53 19.17 -3.85 -15.28
CA LEU A 53 17.89 -3.84 -14.60
C LEU A 53 16.73 -4.14 -15.55
N ARG A 54 15.88 -5.09 -15.16
CA ARG A 54 14.62 -5.43 -15.84
C ARG A 54 13.46 -4.77 -15.12
N GLU A 55 12.65 -4.03 -15.86
CA GLU A 55 11.37 -3.50 -15.41
C GLU A 55 10.21 -4.31 -15.99
N PHE A 56 9.20 -4.60 -15.17
CA PHE A 56 7.98 -5.30 -15.54
C PHE A 56 6.75 -4.50 -15.12
N GLY A 57 5.72 -4.50 -15.97
CA GLY A 57 4.37 -4.03 -15.64
C GLY A 57 3.40 -5.21 -15.62
N ASP A 58 2.49 -5.26 -16.59
CA ASP A 58 1.63 -6.43 -16.82
C ASP A 58 2.43 -7.55 -17.50
N THR A 59 2.59 -8.68 -16.81
CA THR A 59 3.36 -9.81 -17.31
C THR A 59 2.83 -11.13 -16.76
N THR A 60 3.02 -12.21 -17.51
CA THR A 60 2.69 -13.54 -16.99
C THR A 60 3.74 -13.99 -15.99
N THR A 61 3.33 -14.80 -15.01
CA THR A 61 4.20 -15.45 -14.03
C THR A 61 5.42 -16.12 -14.67
N ALA A 62 5.25 -16.79 -15.81
CA ALA A 62 6.33 -17.47 -16.52
C ALA A 62 7.32 -16.49 -17.16
N ALA A 63 6.81 -15.45 -17.82
CA ALA A 63 7.63 -14.41 -18.42
C ALA A 63 8.42 -13.61 -17.37
N PHE A 64 7.79 -13.35 -16.21
CA PHE A 64 8.46 -12.73 -15.07
C PHE A 64 9.64 -13.57 -14.57
N LEU A 65 9.42 -14.85 -14.28
CA LEU A 65 10.48 -15.74 -13.78
C LEU A 65 11.63 -15.90 -14.78
N GLU A 66 11.31 -16.10 -16.06
CA GLU A 66 12.34 -16.20 -17.09
C GLU A 66 13.13 -14.89 -17.21
N GLY A 67 12.44 -13.76 -17.16
CA GLY A 67 13.04 -12.43 -17.18
C GLY A 67 13.94 -12.20 -15.96
N LEU A 68 13.48 -12.56 -14.76
CA LEU A 68 14.22 -12.47 -13.51
C LEU A 68 15.48 -13.35 -13.52
N ALA A 69 15.37 -14.58 -14.00
CA ALA A 69 16.52 -15.48 -14.16
C ALA A 69 17.54 -14.88 -15.14
N SER A 70 17.06 -14.26 -16.23
CA SER A 70 17.93 -13.66 -17.25
C SER A 70 18.62 -12.36 -16.82
N SER A 71 18.13 -11.69 -15.77
CA SER A 71 18.73 -10.47 -15.22
C SER A 71 19.60 -10.71 -13.98
N GLY A 72 20.04 -11.95 -13.76
CA GLY A 72 20.86 -12.29 -12.59
C GLY A 72 20.08 -12.21 -11.28
N GLY A 73 18.76 -12.40 -11.33
CA GLY A 73 17.89 -12.42 -10.15
C GLY A 73 17.47 -11.05 -9.65
N THR A 74 17.71 -9.96 -10.38
CA THR A 74 17.28 -8.60 -9.97
C THR A 74 16.22 -8.04 -10.92
N ALA A 75 15.12 -7.51 -10.39
CA ALA A 75 14.06 -6.90 -11.19
C ALA A 75 13.28 -5.84 -10.39
N ILE A 76 12.60 -4.95 -11.12
CA ILE A 76 11.58 -4.06 -10.56
C ILE A 76 10.26 -4.34 -11.25
N VAL A 77 9.18 -4.37 -10.48
CA VAL A 77 7.81 -4.33 -10.98
C VAL A 77 7.23 -2.97 -10.66
N ILE A 78 6.86 -2.21 -11.69
CA ILE A 78 6.26 -0.88 -11.55
C ILE A 78 4.89 -0.89 -12.23
N ALA A 79 3.88 -0.41 -11.52
CA ALA A 79 2.58 -0.12 -12.13
C ALA A 79 2.06 1.23 -11.62
N ASP A 80 1.82 2.15 -12.55
CA ASP A 80 1.14 3.42 -12.32
C ASP A 80 -0.40 3.24 -12.23
N GLU A 81 -0.92 2.16 -12.82
CA GLU A 81 -2.27 1.65 -12.60
C GLU A 81 -2.23 0.22 -12.01
N GLY A 82 -1.92 0.14 -10.71
CA GLY A 82 -1.75 -1.09 -9.96
C GLY A 82 -2.95 -2.04 -10.00
N GLY A 83 -4.15 -1.55 -10.34
CA GLY A 83 -5.35 -2.35 -10.58
C GLY A 83 -5.13 -3.49 -11.59
N THR A 84 -4.33 -3.23 -12.63
CA THR A 84 -3.98 -4.22 -13.67
C THR A 84 -3.13 -5.36 -13.11
N VAL A 85 -2.13 -5.03 -12.30
CA VAL A 85 -1.21 -5.99 -11.65
C VAL A 85 -1.89 -6.75 -10.50
N THR A 86 -2.76 -6.08 -9.73
CA THR A 86 -3.52 -6.70 -8.63
C THR A 86 -4.68 -7.56 -9.12
N GLY A 87 -5.28 -7.22 -10.27
CA GLY A 87 -6.34 -8.00 -10.91
C GLY A 87 -5.83 -9.09 -11.86
N GLY A 88 -4.56 -9.00 -12.27
CA GLY A 88 -3.89 -9.91 -13.19
C GLY A 88 -3.21 -11.11 -12.51
N GLN A 89 -2.44 -11.86 -13.31
CA GLN A 89 -1.73 -13.06 -12.87
C GLN A 89 -0.42 -12.74 -12.10
N THR A 90 0.10 -11.52 -12.22
CA THR A 90 1.40 -11.12 -11.66
C THR A 90 1.45 -11.31 -10.14
N LEU A 91 0.45 -10.82 -9.40
CA LEU A 91 0.38 -11.00 -7.93
C LEU A 91 -0.41 -12.24 -7.49
N ALA A 92 -0.77 -13.15 -8.39
CA ALA A 92 -1.53 -14.34 -8.03
C ALA A 92 -0.75 -15.29 -7.09
N HIS A 93 0.59 -15.22 -7.09
CA HIS A 93 1.47 -16.06 -6.26
C HIS A 93 2.21 -15.25 -5.19
N LEU A 94 1.50 -14.73 -4.20
CA LEU A 94 2.03 -13.92 -3.09
C LEU A 94 3.28 -14.52 -2.39
N ALA A 95 3.32 -15.84 -2.23
CA ALA A 95 4.46 -16.53 -1.62
C ALA A 95 5.79 -16.32 -2.37
N TRP A 96 5.75 -16.16 -3.70
CA TRP A 96 6.96 -15.92 -4.48
C TRP A 96 7.51 -14.52 -4.27
N TRP A 97 6.62 -13.53 -4.12
CA TRP A 97 7.01 -12.16 -3.82
C TRP A 97 7.68 -12.05 -2.46
N ASN A 98 7.21 -12.83 -1.47
CA ASN A 98 7.88 -12.92 -0.17
C ASN A 98 9.31 -13.49 -0.30
N LYS A 99 9.47 -14.58 -1.05
CA LYS A 99 10.79 -15.17 -1.34
C LYS A 99 11.70 -14.21 -2.11
N ALA A 100 11.13 -13.46 -3.05
CA ALA A 100 11.86 -12.46 -3.83
C ALA A 100 12.30 -11.25 -2.98
N TRP A 101 11.61 -11.00 -1.87
CA TRP A 101 11.93 -9.94 -0.90
C TRP A 101 12.98 -10.37 0.12
N ASP A 102 12.91 -11.62 0.63
CA ASP A 102 13.88 -12.15 1.60
C ASP A 102 15.14 -12.75 0.94
N GLY A 103 15.11 -13.03 -0.36
CA GLY A 103 16.21 -13.61 -1.11
C GLY A 103 16.25 -15.12 -1.12
N THR A 104 15.18 -15.79 -0.69
CA THR A 104 15.04 -17.25 -0.79
C THR A 104 14.97 -17.68 -2.24
N THR A 105 15.68 -18.76 -2.58
CA THR A 105 15.69 -19.35 -3.93
C THR A 105 14.27 -19.64 -4.42
N LEU A 106 13.98 -19.18 -5.63
CA LEU A 106 12.75 -19.48 -6.35
C LEU A 106 12.99 -20.66 -7.29
N ASN A 107 12.24 -21.75 -7.08
CA ASN A 107 12.23 -22.91 -7.95
C ASN A 107 10.88 -23.01 -8.63
N HIS A 108 10.89 -23.15 -9.95
CA HIS A 108 9.69 -23.30 -10.75
C HIS A 108 9.87 -24.39 -11.79
N ASP A 109 9.32 -25.56 -11.49
CA ASP A 109 9.40 -26.74 -12.34
C ASP A 109 8.11 -26.91 -13.15
N ARG A 110 8.26 -27.05 -14.46
CA ARG A 110 7.16 -27.40 -15.36
C ARG A 110 7.58 -28.53 -16.30
N LEU A 111 6.70 -29.52 -16.43
CA LEU A 111 6.89 -30.67 -17.32
C LEU A 111 7.20 -30.26 -18.77
N SER A 112 6.60 -29.16 -19.23
CA SER A 112 6.69 -28.68 -20.62
C SER A 112 7.84 -27.70 -20.89
N SER A 113 8.34 -26.99 -19.88
CA SER A 113 9.30 -25.87 -20.06
C SER A 113 10.61 -26.04 -19.26
N GLY A 114 10.73 -27.11 -18.48
CA GLY A 114 11.90 -27.39 -17.64
C GLY A 114 11.83 -26.71 -16.28
N SER A 115 12.96 -26.70 -15.59
CA SER A 115 13.15 -26.07 -14.27
C SER A 115 13.75 -24.68 -14.42
N ILE A 116 13.15 -23.68 -13.78
CA ILE A 116 13.73 -22.35 -13.59
C ILE A 116 14.11 -22.21 -12.13
N VAL A 117 15.40 -21.99 -11.89
CA VAL A 117 15.96 -21.70 -10.56
C VAL A 117 16.50 -20.28 -10.57
N VAL A 118 16.01 -19.45 -9.66
CA VAL A 118 16.54 -18.11 -9.40
C VAL A 118 17.08 -18.07 -7.98
N GLU A 119 18.40 -18.08 -7.86
CA GLU A 119 19.08 -17.95 -6.58
C GLU A 119 19.14 -16.50 -6.14
N ASN A 120 18.99 -16.27 -4.85
CA ASN A 120 19.16 -14.96 -4.23
C ASN A 120 18.40 -13.80 -4.91
N PRO A 121 17.10 -13.96 -5.24
CA PRO A 121 16.33 -12.94 -5.96
C PRO A 121 16.26 -11.62 -5.20
N ARG A 122 16.22 -10.50 -5.94
CA ARG A 122 16.10 -9.13 -5.44
C ARG A 122 15.07 -8.39 -6.26
N VAL A 123 13.86 -8.35 -5.74
CA VAL A 123 12.74 -7.76 -6.45
C VAL A 123 12.13 -6.62 -5.65
N VAL A 124 11.95 -5.48 -6.31
CA VAL A 124 11.18 -4.35 -5.79
C VAL A 124 9.84 -4.31 -6.52
N VAL A 125 8.77 -4.12 -5.77
CA VAL A 125 7.42 -3.94 -6.31
C VAL A 125 6.92 -2.56 -5.90
N PHE A 126 6.59 -1.73 -6.87
CA PHE A 126 6.01 -0.41 -6.67
C PHE A 126 4.67 -0.35 -7.41
N LEU A 127 3.59 -0.10 -6.67
CA LEU A 127 2.23 -0.07 -7.21
C LEU A 127 1.56 1.23 -6.76
N ALA A 128 1.18 2.07 -7.72
CA ALA A 128 0.23 3.14 -7.49
C ALA A 128 -1.17 2.60 -7.80
N ILE A 129 -2.06 2.58 -6.80
CA ILE A 129 -3.39 2.00 -6.94
C ILE A 129 -4.45 2.98 -6.47
N GLN A 130 -5.53 3.08 -7.24
CA GLN A 130 -6.67 3.89 -6.85
C GLN A 130 -7.43 3.25 -5.66
N PRO A 131 -8.11 4.04 -4.82
CA PRO A 131 -8.76 3.52 -3.61
C PRO A 131 -9.77 2.38 -3.86
N GLU A 132 -10.56 2.47 -4.94
CA GLU A 132 -11.61 1.49 -5.23
C GLU A 132 -11.05 0.14 -5.73
N PRO A 133 -10.14 0.08 -6.72
CA PRO A 133 -9.42 -1.14 -7.05
C PRO A 133 -8.67 -1.76 -5.86
N PHE A 134 -8.06 -0.92 -5.01
CA PHE A 134 -7.39 -1.36 -3.78
C PHE A 134 -8.38 -2.06 -2.85
N ARG A 135 -9.53 -1.43 -2.56
CA ARG A 135 -10.59 -2.06 -1.74
C ARG A 135 -11.01 -3.40 -2.30
N ARG A 136 -11.30 -3.49 -3.60
CA ARG A 136 -11.75 -4.76 -4.22
C ARG A 136 -10.69 -5.85 -4.14
N PHE A 137 -9.43 -5.51 -4.39
CA PHE A 137 -8.32 -6.47 -4.27
C PHE A 137 -8.20 -6.98 -2.84
N PHE A 138 -8.26 -6.07 -1.86
CA PHE A 138 -8.16 -6.44 -0.46
C PHE A 138 -9.40 -7.15 0.05
N GLU A 139 -10.63 -6.74 -0.24
CA GLU A 139 -11.85 -7.45 0.20
C GLU A 139 -11.90 -8.89 -0.33
N LYS A 140 -11.51 -9.10 -1.60
CA LYS A 140 -11.50 -10.43 -2.23
C LYS A 140 -10.37 -11.32 -1.70
N ASN A 141 -9.22 -10.73 -1.37
CA ASN A 141 -8.01 -11.46 -0.99
C ASN A 141 -7.57 -11.21 0.46
N HIS A 142 -8.41 -10.61 1.31
CA HIS A 142 -8.02 -9.98 2.59
C HIS A 142 -7.29 -10.97 3.49
N TYR A 143 -7.88 -12.16 3.61
CA TYR A 143 -7.36 -13.27 4.37
C TYR A 143 -6.01 -13.72 3.79
N MET A 144 -5.92 -13.92 2.48
CA MET A 144 -4.71 -14.43 1.83
C MET A 144 -3.55 -13.41 1.80
N ALA A 145 -3.79 -12.12 1.57
CA ALA A 145 -2.72 -11.13 1.48
C ALA A 145 -2.11 -10.75 2.84
N ARG A 146 -2.92 -10.81 3.90
CA ARG A 146 -2.46 -10.64 5.28
C ARG A 146 -1.78 -11.89 5.82
N GLU A 147 -2.44 -13.04 5.73
CA GLU A 147 -1.92 -14.31 6.25
C GLU A 147 -0.71 -14.85 5.48
N SER A 148 -0.62 -14.59 4.17
CA SER A 148 0.59 -14.95 3.41
C SER A 148 1.81 -14.13 3.83
N GLY A 149 1.63 -13.04 4.58
CA GLY A 149 2.70 -12.13 4.98
C GLY A 149 3.20 -11.21 3.86
N PHE A 150 2.49 -11.11 2.73
CA PHE A 150 2.84 -10.18 1.65
C PHE A 150 2.65 -8.72 2.07
N SER A 151 1.46 -8.40 2.59
CA SER A 151 1.09 -7.03 2.99
C SER A 151 2.01 -6.46 4.05
N CYS A 152 2.36 -7.24 5.07
CA CYS A 152 3.26 -6.81 6.15
C CYS A 152 4.74 -6.62 5.74
N ARG A 153 5.12 -6.87 4.49
CA ARG A 153 6.45 -6.53 3.93
C ARG A 153 6.44 -5.25 3.10
N GLY A 154 5.24 -4.72 2.80
CA GLY A 154 5.05 -3.50 2.02
C GLY A 154 5.19 -2.22 2.85
N LEU A 155 5.61 -1.14 2.19
CA LEU A 155 5.56 0.22 2.71
C LEU A 155 4.31 0.89 2.14
N TRP A 156 3.24 0.96 2.95
CA TRP A 156 1.95 1.48 2.51
C TRP A 156 1.85 2.97 2.80
N ALA A 157 1.24 3.70 1.87
CA ALA A 157 1.00 5.12 1.99
C ALA A 157 -0.29 5.47 1.26
N TYR A 158 -1.22 6.12 1.96
CA TYR A 158 -2.37 6.73 1.30
C TYR A 158 -2.05 8.19 0.96
N VAL A 159 -2.23 8.55 -0.31
CA VAL A 159 -2.01 9.91 -0.78
C VAL A 159 -3.37 10.55 -1.04
N GLU A 160 -3.68 11.62 -0.30
CA GLU A 160 -4.93 12.35 -0.48
C GLU A 160 -5.05 12.95 -1.88
N SER A 161 -6.27 12.95 -2.42
CA SER A 161 -6.52 13.54 -3.73
C SER A 161 -6.36 15.06 -3.66
N THR A 162 -5.44 15.58 -4.47
CA THR A 162 -5.30 17.03 -4.69
C THR A 162 -6.22 17.55 -5.79
N GLN A 163 -7.06 16.70 -6.40
CA GLN A 163 -7.99 17.12 -7.45
C GLN A 163 -8.90 18.25 -6.96
N GLY A 164 -9.05 19.31 -7.75
CA GLY A 164 -9.76 20.53 -7.36
C GLY A 164 -8.89 21.57 -6.64
N TYR A 165 -7.71 21.20 -6.14
CA TYR A 165 -6.78 22.09 -5.41
C TYR A 165 -5.42 22.25 -6.09
N ARG A 166 -5.24 21.71 -7.31
CA ARG A 166 -3.98 21.79 -8.06
C ARG A 166 -3.81 23.18 -8.65
N GLY A 167 -2.71 23.86 -8.34
CA GLY A 167 -2.31 25.09 -9.02
C GLY A 167 -2.12 24.85 -10.52
N VAL A 168 -2.39 25.87 -11.33
CA VAL A 168 -2.14 25.85 -12.78
C VAL A 168 -0.66 25.55 -13.04
N GLY A 169 -0.37 24.52 -13.83
CA GLY A 169 0.98 24.05 -14.11
C GLY A 169 1.60 23.10 -13.08
N GLY A 170 0.83 22.60 -12.10
CA GLY A 170 1.31 21.60 -11.13
C GLY A 170 2.24 22.17 -10.05
N HIS A 171 2.36 23.49 -9.96
CA HIS A 171 3.18 24.18 -8.97
C HIS A 171 2.46 24.18 -7.61
N SER A 172 3.09 23.57 -6.61
CA SER A 172 2.76 23.79 -5.20
C SER A 172 3.65 24.92 -4.68
N ALA A 173 3.04 25.98 -4.12
CA ALA A 173 3.79 27.10 -3.55
C ALA A 173 4.79 26.70 -2.45
N ASN A 174 4.63 25.49 -1.87
CA ASN A 174 5.40 25.01 -0.72
C ASN A 174 6.56 24.06 -1.08
N ARG A 175 6.90 23.85 -2.37
CA ARG A 175 8.03 22.99 -2.74
C ARG A 175 9.03 23.71 -3.65
N PRO A 176 10.25 24.00 -3.17
CA PRO A 176 11.26 24.62 -4.02
C PRO A 176 11.68 23.66 -5.13
N TYR A 177 11.69 24.14 -6.37
CA TYR A 177 12.06 23.38 -7.57
C TYR A 177 13.49 22.79 -7.50
N SER A 178 14.37 23.38 -6.68
CA SER A 178 15.72 22.89 -6.42
C SER A 178 15.75 21.50 -5.78
N ALA A 179 14.84 21.20 -4.85
CA ALA A 179 14.77 19.90 -4.19
C ALA A 179 14.39 18.78 -5.17
N ILE A 180 13.47 19.07 -6.10
CA ILE A 180 13.08 18.13 -7.17
C ILE A 180 14.27 17.84 -8.08
N LYS A 181 15.01 18.88 -8.51
CA LYS A 181 16.21 18.71 -9.33
C LYS A 181 17.27 17.86 -8.64
N GLN A 182 17.53 18.11 -7.36
CA GLN A 182 18.49 17.33 -6.57
C GLN A 182 18.07 15.86 -6.50
N PHE A 183 16.80 15.59 -6.21
CA PHE A 183 16.25 14.23 -6.18
C PHE A 183 16.39 13.52 -7.53
N GLN A 184 16.03 14.19 -8.62
CA GLN A 184 16.15 13.65 -9.99
C GLN A 184 17.61 13.33 -10.35
N ARG A 185 18.55 14.18 -9.95
CA ARG A 185 19.98 13.94 -10.15
C ARG A 185 20.45 12.69 -9.39
N LEU A 186 20.21 12.62 -8.08
CA LEU A 186 20.61 11.47 -7.27
C LEU A 186 19.99 10.16 -7.77
N ARG A 187 18.71 10.20 -8.18
CA ARG A 187 18.05 9.07 -8.82
C ARG A 187 18.79 8.62 -10.08
N HIS A 188 19.09 9.55 -10.99
CA HIS A 188 19.74 9.22 -12.26
C HIS A 188 21.14 8.62 -12.04
N GLU A 189 21.92 9.19 -11.12
CA GLU A 189 23.25 8.69 -10.76
C GLU A 189 23.16 7.28 -10.15
N GLY A 190 22.20 7.05 -9.23
CA GLY A 190 21.97 5.75 -8.61
C GLY A 190 21.51 4.68 -9.59
N GLU A 191 20.58 5.00 -10.50
CA GLU A 191 20.11 4.09 -11.55
C GLU A 191 21.22 3.72 -12.53
N THR A 192 22.06 4.69 -12.89
CA THR A 192 23.20 4.47 -13.79
C THR A 192 24.20 3.52 -13.15
N ARG A 193 24.65 3.83 -11.93
CA ARG A 193 25.58 2.98 -11.17
C ARG A 193 25.01 1.57 -10.95
N SER A 194 23.72 1.46 -10.58
CA SER A 194 23.08 0.17 -10.38
C SER A 194 23.03 -0.65 -11.67
N ASN A 195 22.78 -0.02 -12.82
CA ASN A 195 22.76 -0.70 -14.10
C ASN A 195 24.14 -1.16 -14.57
N GLU A 196 25.19 -0.39 -14.29
CA GLU A 196 26.57 -0.80 -14.55
C GLU A 196 26.92 -2.06 -13.75
N ILE A 197 26.63 -2.06 -12.45
CA ILE A 197 26.82 -3.22 -11.57
C ILE A 197 26.03 -4.43 -12.06
N LEU A 198 24.76 -4.26 -12.44
CA LEU A 198 23.90 -5.37 -12.90
C LEU A 198 24.28 -5.91 -14.29
N ARG A 199 25.08 -5.18 -15.07
CA ARG A 199 25.59 -5.63 -16.37
C ARG A 199 26.93 -6.34 -16.25
N ASP A 200 27.64 -6.13 -15.16
CA ASP A 200 28.92 -6.75 -14.90
C ASP A 200 28.73 -8.16 -14.29
N PRO A 201 29.09 -9.24 -14.99
CA PRO A 201 29.00 -10.59 -14.45
C PRO A 201 30.01 -10.85 -13.31
N ASP A 202 31.00 -9.97 -13.13
CA ASP A 202 32.02 -10.04 -12.08
C ASP A 202 31.72 -9.12 -10.90
N ALA A 203 30.67 -8.32 -10.97
CA ALA A 203 30.29 -7.43 -9.89
C ALA A 203 30.00 -8.22 -8.61
N THR A 204 30.73 -7.88 -7.55
CA THR A 204 30.51 -8.39 -6.21
C THR A 204 29.64 -7.45 -5.39
N ARG A 205 28.81 -8.00 -4.51
CA ARG A 205 27.98 -7.19 -3.61
C ARG A 205 28.83 -6.52 -2.54
N GLN A 206 28.64 -5.22 -2.38
CA GLN A 206 29.17 -4.49 -1.23
C GLN A 206 28.37 -4.83 0.03
N LEU A 207 29.07 -5.18 1.11
CA LEU A 207 28.48 -5.34 2.42
C LEU A 207 28.42 -3.98 3.12
N LEU A 208 27.21 -3.49 3.39
CA LEU A 208 27.00 -2.32 4.24
C LEU A 208 26.82 -2.78 5.69
N ARG A 209 27.58 -2.20 6.61
CA ARG A 209 27.47 -2.49 8.04
C ARG A 209 26.80 -1.31 8.76
N LEU A 210 26.22 -1.60 9.91
CA LEU A 210 25.79 -0.57 10.84
C LEU A 210 26.98 -0.21 11.74
N THR A 211 27.18 1.08 11.97
CA THR A 211 28.04 1.54 13.07
C THR A 211 27.54 1.01 14.42
N ALA A 212 28.39 1.04 15.45
CA ALA A 212 27.99 0.64 16.80
C ALA A 212 26.79 1.45 17.32
N GLY A 213 26.74 2.74 16.97
CA GLY A 213 25.64 3.64 17.24
C GLY A 213 24.33 3.26 16.57
N ALA A 214 24.35 3.10 15.25
CA ALA A 214 23.19 2.66 14.48
C ALA A 214 22.68 1.28 14.97
N THR A 215 23.60 0.39 15.35
CA THR A 215 23.25 -0.92 15.92
C THR A 215 22.46 -0.79 17.21
N ARG A 216 22.87 0.11 18.13
CA ARG A 216 22.12 0.38 19.38
C ARG A 216 20.72 0.92 19.08
N LEU A 217 20.59 1.90 18.17
CA LEU A 217 19.28 2.45 17.79
C LEU A 217 18.36 1.38 17.21
N ARG A 218 18.88 0.54 16.32
CA ARG A 218 18.13 -0.59 15.76
C ARG A 218 17.67 -1.57 16.84
N GLN A 219 18.54 -1.90 17.80
CA GLN A 219 18.20 -2.81 18.90
C GLN A 219 17.12 -2.22 19.80
N GLN A 220 17.24 -0.94 20.17
CA GLN A 220 16.21 -0.24 20.96
C GLN A 220 14.86 -0.24 20.25
N PHE A 221 14.85 0.06 18.94
CA PHE A 221 13.63 0.01 18.15
C PHE A 221 13.05 -1.40 18.08
N ALA A 222 13.87 -2.43 17.88
CA ALA A 222 13.41 -3.82 17.88
C ALA A 222 12.78 -4.22 19.23
N THR A 223 13.40 -3.85 20.35
CA THR A 223 12.85 -4.10 21.69
C THR A 223 11.52 -3.39 21.90
N GLU A 224 11.42 -2.13 21.48
CA GLU A 224 10.17 -1.38 21.56
C GLU A 224 9.05 -2.02 20.73
N MET A 225 9.35 -2.44 19.49
CA MET A 225 8.39 -3.15 18.65
C MET A 225 7.93 -4.43 19.33
N GLU A 226 8.84 -5.24 19.86
CA GLU A 226 8.52 -6.49 20.58
C GLU A 226 7.57 -6.28 21.77
N LEU A 227 7.83 -5.24 22.59
CA LEU A 227 6.93 -4.86 23.68
C LEU A 227 5.54 -4.44 23.17
N SER A 228 5.50 -3.79 22.01
CA SER A 228 4.27 -3.30 21.39
C SER A 228 3.44 -4.40 20.73
N LEU A 229 3.99 -5.61 20.55
CA LEU A 229 3.26 -6.79 20.04
C LEU A 229 2.39 -7.49 21.09
N ARG A 230 2.57 -7.14 22.37
CA ARG A 230 1.78 -7.71 23.48
C ARG A 230 0.28 -7.44 23.30
N PRO A 231 -0.61 -8.20 23.94
CA PRO A 231 -2.06 -7.98 23.85
C PRO A 231 -2.53 -6.56 24.16
N ASP A 232 -1.85 -5.87 25.07
CA ASP A 232 -2.07 -4.48 25.50
C ASP A 232 -1.12 -3.47 24.83
N GLY A 233 -0.27 -3.94 23.92
CA GLY A 233 0.73 -3.12 23.23
C GLY A 233 0.12 -2.25 22.13
N ALA A 234 0.83 -1.18 21.77
CA ALA A 234 0.37 -0.19 20.79
C ALA A 234 0.07 -0.77 19.39
N TYR A 235 0.70 -1.89 19.03
CA TYR A 235 0.58 -2.55 17.72
C TYR A 235 -0.01 -3.97 17.83
N ALA A 236 -0.81 -4.23 18.88
CA ALA A 236 -1.45 -5.52 19.11
C ALA A 236 -2.37 -5.97 17.95
N ASP A 237 -2.89 -5.02 17.17
CA ASP A 237 -3.80 -5.16 16.03
C ASP A 237 -3.08 -5.30 14.68
N VAL A 238 -1.76 -5.05 14.62
CA VAL A 238 -0.89 -5.18 13.43
C VAL A 238 0.46 -5.85 13.73
N ARG A 239 0.41 -6.89 14.57
CA ARG A 239 1.61 -7.65 15.00
C ARG A 239 2.43 -8.19 13.82
N ASP A 240 1.75 -8.51 12.73
CA ASP A 240 2.31 -9.01 11.48
C ASP A 240 3.33 -8.07 10.85
N GLN A 241 3.06 -6.76 10.79
CA GLN A 241 4.03 -5.78 10.28
C GLN A 241 4.97 -5.25 11.36
N ALA A 242 4.47 -5.02 12.57
CA ALA A 242 5.28 -4.51 13.67
C ALA A 242 6.46 -5.46 13.99
N SER A 243 6.27 -6.78 13.94
CA SER A 243 7.34 -7.78 14.11
C SER A 243 8.44 -7.71 13.03
N LYS A 244 8.17 -7.09 11.87
CA LYS A 244 9.14 -6.89 10.76
C LYS A 244 9.68 -5.48 10.70
N ALA A 245 9.15 -4.54 11.47
CA ALA A 245 9.47 -3.12 11.36
C ALA A 245 10.97 -2.84 11.52
N ALA A 246 11.65 -3.52 12.46
CA ALA A 246 13.10 -3.37 12.64
C ALA A 246 13.91 -3.83 11.42
N GLU A 247 13.50 -4.93 10.77
CA GLU A 247 14.14 -5.41 9.53
C GLU A 247 13.90 -4.42 8.38
N ILE A 248 12.65 -3.97 8.21
CA ILE A 248 12.28 -3.02 7.16
C ILE A 248 13.01 -1.69 7.34
N ALA A 249 13.08 -1.16 8.57
CA ALA A 249 13.85 0.04 8.88
C ALA A 249 15.34 -0.12 8.56
N THR A 250 15.93 -1.30 8.84
CA THR A 250 17.34 -1.58 8.50
C THR A 250 17.55 -1.57 6.99
N ARG A 251 16.64 -2.20 6.22
CA ARG A 251 16.69 -2.18 4.75
C ARG A 251 16.52 -0.77 4.19
N MET A 252 15.63 0.02 4.77
CA MET A 252 15.41 1.42 4.40
C MET A 252 16.66 2.26 4.66
N ALA A 253 17.33 2.08 5.79
CA ALA A 253 18.60 2.75 6.08
C ALA A 253 19.66 2.43 5.01
N GLY A 254 19.76 1.17 4.57
CA GLY A 254 20.64 0.78 3.47
C GLY A 254 20.27 1.44 2.14
N VAL A 255 18.97 1.52 1.80
CA VAL A 255 18.50 2.23 0.60
C VAL A 255 18.84 3.72 0.67
N MET A 256 18.61 4.37 1.81
CA MET A 256 18.92 5.79 2.02
C MET A 256 20.42 6.04 1.90
N HIS A 257 21.25 5.22 2.54
CA HIS A 257 22.70 5.31 2.46
C HIS A 257 23.21 5.24 1.02
N CYS A 258 22.71 4.27 0.24
CA CYS A 258 23.04 4.16 -1.19
C CYS A 258 22.50 5.33 -2.02
N PHE A 259 21.24 5.74 -1.79
CA PHE A 259 20.58 6.80 -2.56
C PHE A 259 21.26 8.16 -2.38
N PHE A 260 21.67 8.47 -1.15
CA PHE A 260 22.42 9.69 -0.84
C PHE A 260 23.92 9.56 -1.10
N GLN A 261 24.39 8.39 -1.57
CA GLN A 261 25.79 8.12 -1.89
C GLN A 261 26.72 8.43 -0.73
N LEU A 262 26.33 8.01 0.47
CA LEU A 262 27.14 8.16 1.68
C LEU A 262 28.30 7.16 1.64
N ASP A 263 29.42 7.55 2.25
CA ASP A 263 30.60 6.70 2.38
C ASP A 263 30.56 5.89 3.69
N GLY A 264 31.24 4.74 3.67
CA GLY A 264 31.50 3.93 4.87
C GLY A 264 30.28 3.12 5.35
N ASP A 265 30.15 3.03 6.68
CA ASP A 265 29.09 2.30 7.35
C ASP A 265 27.86 3.19 7.60
N ILE A 266 26.69 2.58 7.74
CA ILE A 266 25.43 3.26 8.05
C ILE A 266 25.50 3.82 9.48
N ASP A 267 25.39 5.13 9.58
CA ASP A 267 25.53 5.88 10.82
C ASP A 267 24.22 6.01 11.61
N GLU A 268 24.32 6.61 12.80
CA GLU A 268 23.19 6.83 13.71
C GLU A 268 22.10 7.72 13.10
N SER A 269 22.50 8.72 12.30
CA SER A 269 21.56 9.64 11.65
C SER A 269 20.71 8.91 10.62
N THR A 270 21.34 8.17 9.71
CA THR A 270 20.66 7.41 8.66
C THR A 270 19.70 6.37 9.26
N MET A 271 20.13 5.68 10.32
CA MET A 271 19.28 4.70 11.01
C MET A 271 18.08 5.38 11.71
N ARG A 272 18.28 6.55 12.32
CA ARG A 272 17.20 7.32 12.97
C ARG A 272 16.15 7.78 11.96
N ASP A 273 16.57 8.27 10.81
CA ASP A 273 15.66 8.71 9.75
C ASP A 273 14.86 7.51 9.19
N ALA A 274 15.52 6.37 8.97
CA ALA A 274 14.86 5.15 8.53
C ALA A 274 13.85 4.60 9.55
N ILE A 275 14.16 4.66 10.85
CA ILE A 275 13.20 4.31 11.92
C ILE A 275 12.00 5.25 11.88
N SER A 276 12.23 6.55 11.71
CA SER A 276 11.17 7.56 11.70
C SER A 276 10.21 7.36 10.53
N LEU A 277 10.75 7.09 9.33
CA LEU A 277 9.97 6.73 8.14
C LEU A 277 9.23 5.39 8.32
N MET A 278 9.88 4.38 8.90
CA MET A 278 9.22 3.10 9.16
C MET A 278 8.04 3.25 10.13
N ARG A 279 8.17 4.06 11.19
CA ARG A 279 7.06 4.35 12.12
C ARG A 279 5.88 4.98 11.40
N TRP A 280 6.14 5.96 10.53
CA TRP A 280 5.09 6.59 9.74
C TRP A 280 4.35 5.56 8.87
N HIS A 281 5.08 4.68 8.19
CA HIS A 281 4.47 3.60 7.40
C HIS A 281 3.74 2.55 8.25
N LEU A 282 4.19 2.29 9.48
CA LEU A 282 3.53 1.37 10.41
C LEU A 282 2.19 1.95 10.89
N GLU A 283 2.13 3.25 11.18
CA GLU A 283 0.86 3.92 11.49
C GLU A 283 -0.10 3.90 10.29
N GLU A 284 0.40 4.13 9.07
CA GLU A 284 -0.42 4.02 7.86
C GLU A 284 -0.93 2.58 7.65
N TYR A 285 -0.09 1.57 7.87
CA TYR A 285 -0.51 0.18 7.80
C TYR A 285 -1.55 -0.14 8.86
N ARG A 286 -1.37 0.34 10.11
CA ARG A 286 -2.37 0.19 11.17
C ARG A 286 -3.69 0.83 10.81
N ARG A 287 -3.66 2.05 10.24
CA ARG A 287 -4.86 2.73 9.77
C ARG A 287 -5.59 1.97 8.65
N LEU A 288 -4.86 1.27 7.78
CA LEU A 288 -5.40 0.55 6.64
C LEU A 288 -5.83 -0.90 6.97
N PHE A 289 -5.08 -1.59 7.83
CA PHE A 289 -5.16 -3.04 8.03
C PHE A 289 -5.24 -3.47 9.49
N GLY A 290 -4.98 -2.56 10.44
CA GLY A 290 -5.23 -2.85 11.85
C GLY A 290 -6.65 -3.33 12.01
N GLU A 291 -6.86 -4.30 12.90
CA GLU A 291 -8.23 -4.67 13.23
C GLU A 291 -8.97 -3.38 13.59
N PRO A 292 -10.06 -3.04 12.87
CA PRO A 292 -11.09 -2.22 13.47
C PRO A 292 -11.37 -2.95 14.76
N ASN A 293 -11.02 -2.37 15.89
CA ASN A 293 -11.10 -2.99 17.20
C ASN A 293 -12.58 -3.21 17.56
N GLN A 294 -13.38 -3.89 16.74
CA GLN A 294 -14.79 -3.59 16.46
C GLN A 294 -15.11 -2.10 16.21
N TYR A 295 -14.12 -1.20 16.27
CA TYR A 295 -14.26 0.23 16.45
C TYR A 295 -14.09 1.02 15.16
N SER A 296 -13.45 0.57 14.09
CA SER A 296 -13.30 1.42 12.88
C SER A 296 -14.54 1.41 11.96
N HIS A 297 -15.17 0.26 11.70
CA HIS A 297 -16.51 0.26 11.08
C HIS A 297 -17.58 0.79 12.03
N ALA A 298 -17.52 0.45 13.33
CA ALA A 298 -18.44 1.02 14.30
C ALA A 298 -18.27 2.52 14.47
N PHE A 299 -17.04 3.06 14.41
CA PHE A 299 -16.79 4.51 14.47
C PHE A 299 -17.29 5.19 13.22
N GLU A 300 -16.95 4.70 12.01
CA GLU A 300 -17.46 5.28 10.77
C GLU A 300 -18.99 5.22 10.68
N ASP A 301 -19.58 4.10 11.07
CA ASP A 301 -21.03 3.90 11.09
C ASP A 301 -21.69 4.69 12.22
N ALA A 302 -21.02 4.84 13.38
CA ALA A 302 -21.45 5.69 14.48
C ALA A 302 -21.39 7.17 14.12
N MET A 303 -20.37 7.62 13.37
CA MET A 303 -20.27 8.99 12.88
C MET A 303 -21.35 9.28 11.84
N LYS A 304 -21.64 8.33 10.94
CA LYS A 304 -22.79 8.44 10.02
C LYS A 304 -24.13 8.44 10.75
N LEU A 305 -24.25 7.63 11.80
CA LEU A 305 -25.45 7.59 12.64
C LEU A 305 -25.59 8.88 13.46
N GLN A 306 -24.50 9.44 13.97
CA GLN A 306 -24.47 10.72 14.67
C GLN A 306 -24.85 11.87 13.73
N ASP A 307 -24.28 11.93 12.52
CA ASP A 307 -24.63 12.94 11.51
C ASP A 307 -26.11 12.85 11.11
N PHE A 308 -26.63 11.63 10.96
CA PHE A 308 -28.08 11.42 10.78
C PHE A 308 -28.89 11.98 11.95
N LEU A 309 -28.52 11.67 13.21
CA LEU A 309 -29.22 12.18 14.39
C LEU A 309 -29.14 13.70 14.52
N VAL A 310 -28.00 14.31 14.20
CA VAL A 310 -27.81 15.77 14.15
C VAL A 310 -28.75 16.40 13.11
N LYS A 311 -28.87 15.81 11.93
CA LYS A 311 -29.81 16.26 10.88
C LYS A 311 -31.26 16.16 11.34
N GLU A 312 -31.63 15.06 11.99
CA GLU A 312 -32.97 14.87 12.55
C GLU A 312 -33.28 15.89 13.67
N ILE A 313 -32.33 16.19 14.56
CA ILE A 313 -32.48 17.22 15.59
C ILE A 313 -32.61 18.61 14.98
N ASN A 314 -31.81 18.91 13.96
CA ASN A 314 -31.90 20.18 13.25
C ASN A 314 -33.22 20.36 12.50
N ALA A 315 -33.78 19.29 11.93
CA ALA A 315 -35.02 19.31 11.17
C ALA A 315 -36.29 19.32 12.04
N HIS A 316 -36.28 18.59 13.16
CA HIS A 316 -37.49 18.33 13.95
C HIS A 316 -37.44 18.90 15.38
N GLY A 317 -36.29 19.44 15.80
CA GLY A 317 -36.04 19.99 17.12
C GLY A 317 -35.85 18.91 18.19
N TRP A 318 -35.05 19.22 19.22
CA TRP A 318 -34.66 18.26 20.28
C TRP A 318 -35.83 17.47 20.87
N PHE A 319 -36.93 18.13 21.23
CA PHE A 319 -38.09 17.48 21.85
C PHE A 319 -38.83 16.50 20.93
N GLY A 320 -38.69 16.64 19.60
CA GLY A 320 -39.31 15.74 18.63
C GLY A 320 -38.53 14.43 18.43
N VAL A 321 -37.22 14.45 18.73
CA VAL A 321 -36.28 13.38 18.37
C VAL A 321 -35.33 12.99 19.50
N SER A 322 -35.62 13.36 20.75
CA SER A 322 -34.78 13.00 21.91
C SER A 322 -34.78 11.50 22.23
N SER A 323 -35.67 10.71 21.62
CA SER A 323 -35.76 9.26 21.86
C SER A 323 -36.36 8.50 20.68
N PHE A 324 -35.75 7.39 20.30
CA PHE A 324 -36.13 6.54 19.17
C PHE A 324 -36.40 5.09 19.60
N GLN A 325 -37.26 4.39 18.85
CA GLN A 325 -37.27 2.92 18.90
C GLN A 325 -36.01 2.40 18.20
N ARG A 326 -35.29 1.44 18.81
CA ARG A 326 -34.08 0.84 18.22
C ARG A 326 -34.34 0.29 16.81
N SER A 327 -35.47 -0.38 16.63
CA SER A 327 -35.91 -0.92 15.33
C SER A 327 -36.12 0.17 14.28
N ARG A 328 -36.70 1.32 14.66
CA ARG A 328 -36.93 2.45 13.77
C ARG A 328 -35.60 3.08 13.34
N LEU A 329 -34.68 3.27 14.28
CA LEU A 329 -33.36 3.83 13.99
C LEU A 329 -32.55 2.89 13.07
N ARG A 330 -32.70 1.57 13.24
CA ARG A 330 -32.10 0.57 12.35
C ARG A 330 -32.65 0.63 10.92
N THR A 331 -33.97 0.77 10.78
CA THR A 331 -34.65 0.72 9.47
C THR A 331 -34.51 2.04 8.68
N PHE A 332 -34.62 3.19 9.36
CA PHE A 332 -34.68 4.52 8.74
C PHE A 332 -33.39 5.34 8.92
N GLY A 333 -32.41 4.84 9.67
CA GLY A 333 -31.08 5.42 9.77
C GLY A 333 -30.25 5.25 8.48
N PRO A 334 -28.95 5.62 8.52
CA PRO A 334 -28.07 5.53 7.36
C PRO A 334 -28.01 4.10 6.80
N ASN A 335 -27.67 3.94 5.51
CA ASN A 335 -27.72 2.64 4.80
C ASN A 335 -27.00 1.50 5.55
N GLN A 336 -25.92 1.80 6.27
CA GLN A 336 -25.15 0.83 7.05
C GLN A 336 -25.90 0.35 8.32
N SER A 337 -26.86 1.12 8.81
CA SER A 337 -27.75 0.75 9.92
C SER A 337 -28.71 -0.38 9.56
N ARG A 338 -28.86 -0.73 8.28
CA ARG A 338 -29.72 -1.85 7.85
C ARG A 338 -29.08 -3.22 8.06
N ASP A 339 -27.76 -3.27 8.22
CA ASP A 339 -27.04 -4.48 8.66
C ASP A 339 -27.09 -4.57 10.20
N PRO A 340 -27.71 -5.62 10.78
CA PRO A 340 -27.84 -5.74 12.22
C PRO A 340 -26.52 -5.69 12.98
N LYS A 341 -25.47 -6.37 12.49
CA LYS A 341 -24.19 -6.46 13.22
C LYS A 341 -23.46 -5.12 13.24
N ARG A 342 -23.50 -4.39 12.12
CA ARG A 342 -22.88 -3.06 12.00
C ARG A 342 -23.64 -2.01 12.78
N PHE A 343 -24.97 -2.08 12.75
CA PHE A 343 -25.82 -1.21 13.55
C PHE A 343 -25.59 -1.40 15.04
N ASP A 344 -25.55 -2.64 15.52
CA ASP A 344 -25.35 -2.94 16.94
C ASP A 344 -23.99 -2.40 17.41
N ALA A 345 -22.93 -2.59 16.63
CA ALA A 345 -21.61 -2.06 16.94
C ALA A 345 -21.56 -0.53 16.96
N ALA A 346 -22.26 0.15 16.03
CA ALA A 346 -22.35 1.61 16.00
C ALA A 346 -23.13 2.20 17.18
N VAL A 347 -24.22 1.54 17.61
CA VAL A 347 -24.97 1.94 18.80
C VAL A 347 -24.13 1.74 20.06
N ASP A 348 -23.48 0.58 20.21
CA ASP A 348 -22.59 0.31 21.35
C ASP A 348 -21.45 1.32 21.44
N TYR A 349 -20.94 1.79 20.29
CA TYR A 349 -19.96 2.87 20.24
C TYR A 349 -20.51 4.16 20.85
N LEU A 350 -21.67 4.62 20.38
CA LEU A 350 -22.27 5.88 20.82
C LEU A 350 -22.73 5.83 22.27
N VAL A 351 -23.16 4.66 22.76
CA VAL A 351 -23.44 4.43 24.19
C VAL A 351 -22.17 4.58 25.02
N LYS A 352 -21.07 3.93 24.62
CA LYS A 352 -19.77 4.06 25.33
C LYS A 352 -19.21 5.48 25.32
N GLN A 353 -19.53 6.29 24.31
CA GLN A 353 -19.15 7.70 24.22
C GLN A 353 -20.08 8.64 25.01
N GLY A 354 -21.11 8.13 25.68
CA GLY A 354 -22.09 8.93 26.42
C GLY A 354 -23.00 9.77 25.53
N ALA A 355 -23.14 9.40 24.25
CA ALA A 355 -24.02 10.10 23.32
C ALA A 355 -25.49 9.68 23.46
N MET A 356 -25.73 8.44 23.88
CA MET A 356 -27.07 7.87 23.98
C MET A 356 -27.13 6.77 25.04
N ASP A 357 -28.33 6.53 25.56
CA ASP A 357 -28.64 5.45 26.51
C ASP A 357 -29.65 4.48 25.91
N GLU A 358 -29.46 3.19 26.16
CA GLU A 358 -30.41 2.16 25.75
C GLU A 358 -31.24 1.67 26.94
N VAL A 359 -32.56 1.66 26.77
CA VAL A 359 -33.51 1.21 27.80
C VAL A 359 -34.42 0.13 27.23
N CYS A 360 -34.44 -1.03 27.89
CA CYS A 360 -35.37 -2.12 27.58
C CYS A 360 -36.80 -1.72 27.98
N VAL A 361 -37.74 -1.81 27.05
CA VAL A 361 -39.16 -1.51 27.27
C VAL A 361 -40.03 -2.68 26.79
N LYS A 362 -41.29 -2.75 27.25
CA LYS A 362 -42.24 -3.73 26.70
C LYS A 362 -42.38 -3.51 25.18
N GLY A 363 -41.91 -4.46 24.38
CA GLY A 363 -41.93 -4.41 22.91
C GLY A 363 -40.58 -4.13 22.23
N GLY A 364 -39.46 -4.04 22.97
CA GLY A 364 -38.11 -3.94 22.39
C GLY A 364 -37.18 -3.03 23.20
N ALA A 365 -36.24 -2.39 22.52
CA ALA A 365 -35.34 -1.40 23.12
C ALA A 365 -35.59 0.01 22.57
N ARG A 366 -35.44 1.02 23.44
CA ARG A 366 -35.45 2.44 23.08
C ARG A 366 -34.07 3.05 23.28
N ILE A 367 -33.70 3.94 22.37
CA ILE A 367 -32.48 4.73 22.43
C ILE A 367 -32.87 6.15 22.83
N ASN A 368 -32.32 6.66 23.92
CA ASN A 368 -32.48 8.03 24.38
C ASN A 368 -31.20 8.80 24.07
N LEU A 369 -31.30 10.00 23.50
CA LEU A 369 -30.14 10.83 23.21
C LEU A 369 -29.75 11.66 24.44
N VAL A 370 -28.45 11.83 24.65
CA VAL A 370 -27.90 12.66 25.73
C VAL A 370 -27.80 14.11 25.25
N ARG A 371 -28.48 15.02 25.94
CA ARG A 371 -28.64 16.42 25.49
C ARG A 371 -27.32 17.15 25.43
N GLU A 372 -26.49 16.95 26.43
CA GLU A 372 -25.19 17.59 26.61
C GLU A 372 -24.21 17.19 25.50
N TYR A 373 -24.32 15.96 24.99
CA TYR A 373 -23.49 15.45 23.90
C TYR A 373 -23.83 16.11 22.56
N PHE A 374 -25.12 16.23 22.25
CA PHE A 374 -25.57 16.76 20.96
C PHE A 374 -25.67 18.28 20.91
N ALA A 375 -25.77 18.96 22.06
CA ALA A 375 -25.92 20.43 22.13
C ALA A 375 -24.88 21.22 21.32
N PRO A 376 -23.58 20.88 21.34
CA PRO A 376 -22.57 21.58 20.53
C PRO A 376 -22.58 21.16 19.04
N LEU A 377 -23.31 20.11 18.66
CA LEU A 377 -23.28 19.52 17.31
C LEU A 377 -24.46 19.98 16.43
N VAL A 378 -25.43 20.68 16.99
CA VAL A 378 -26.69 21.08 16.34
C VAL A 378 -26.83 22.60 16.32
N ASN A 379 -27.73 23.12 15.48
CA ASN A 379 -27.96 24.56 15.37
C ASN A 379 -28.46 25.14 16.70
N GLU A 380 -28.07 26.38 17.00
CA GLU A 380 -28.35 27.07 18.28
C GLU A 380 -29.85 27.05 18.66
N PHE A 381 -30.74 27.17 17.68
CA PHE A 381 -32.20 27.15 17.88
C PHE A 381 -32.80 25.74 18.01
N SER A 382 -32.09 24.70 17.60
CA SER A 382 -32.58 23.31 17.63
C SER A 382 -32.59 22.70 19.03
N MET A 383 -31.88 23.33 19.98
CA MET A 383 -31.82 22.96 21.41
C MET A 383 -32.63 23.88 22.32
N ALA A 384 -33.34 24.86 21.74
CA ALA A 384 -34.12 25.83 22.50
C ALA A 384 -35.17 25.15 23.39
N GLN A 385 -35.38 25.67 24.60
CA GLN A 385 -36.17 25.06 25.67
C GLN A 385 -37.68 24.98 25.38
N HIS A 386 -38.18 25.62 24.32
CA HIS A 386 -39.62 25.71 24.01
C HIS A 386 -39.89 25.33 22.56
N LYS A 387 -40.91 24.50 22.36
CA LYS A 387 -41.52 24.25 21.04
C LYS A 387 -41.94 25.62 20.47
N PRO A 388 -41.54 26.03 19.26
CA PRO A 388 -42.04 27.29 18.71
C PRO A 388 -43.56 27.20 18.67
N GLN A 389 -44.22 28.09 19.41
CA GLN A 389 -45.66 28.28 19.29
C GLN A 389 -45.89 28.74 17.86
N ILE A 390 -46.60 27.93 17.08
CA ILE A 390 -47.23 28.41 15.86
C ILE A 390 -48.28 29.41 16.34
N SER A 391 -47.92 30.69 16.42
CA SER A 391 -48.89 31.76 16.50
C SER A 391 -49.74 31.62 15.25
N SER A 392 -51.02 31.31 15.44
CA SER A 392 -52.03 31.43 14.41
C SER A 392 -52.07 32.89 13.93
N LEU A 393 -51.22 33.21 12.95
CA LEU A 393 -51.34 34.44 12.20
C LEU A 393 -52.49 34.24 11.23
N SER A 394 -53.54 35.00 11.52
CA SER A 394 -54.68 35.27 10.67
C SER A 394 -54.27 35.38 9.20
N SER A 395 -55.03 34.66 8.38
CA SER A 395 -55.30 34.92 6.96
C SER A 395 -54.97 36.35 6.52
N GLY A 396 -53.94 36.50 5.67
CA GLY A 396 -53.52 37.79 5.14
C GLY A 396 -52.43 37.69 4.09
N LEU A 397 -52.82 37.24 2.89
CA LEU A 397 -52.31 37.65 1.57
C LEU A 397 -50.78 37.68 1.32
N GLY A 398 -50.34 36.77 0.44
CA GLY A 398 -49.49 37.14 -0.72
C GLY A 398 -47.99 36.88 -0.62
N PHE A 399 -47.55 35.63 -0.73
CA PHE A 399 -46.20 35.31 -1.19
C PHE A 399 -46.10 35.56 -2.70
N GLN A 400 -45.30 36.54 -3.13
CA GLN A 400 -44.52 36.41 -4.36
C GLN A 400 -43.07 36.10 -3.98
N GLN A 401 -42.58 34.96 -4.45
CA GLN A 401 -41.15 34.61 -4.44
C GLN A 401 -40.37 35.54 -5.36
N PRO A 402 -39.06 35.71 -5.14
CA PRO A 402 -38.15 35.94 -6.25
C PRO A 402 -37.11 34.81 -6.36
N GLY A 403 -37.10 34.19 -7.53
CA GLY A 403 -36.01 33.38 -8.02
C GLY A 403 -34.86 34.21 -8.60
N GLN A 404 -33.77 33.49 -8.83
CA GLN A 404 -32.56 33.74 -9.64
C GLN A 404 -32.50 35.00 -10.52
N LEU A 405 -31.34 35.67 -10.48
CA LEU A 405 -30.52 36.19 -11.60
C LEU A 405 -29.45 37.09 -10.95
N GLY A 406 -28.14 36.94 -11.17
CA GLY A 406 -27.46 36.91 -12.46
C GLY A 406 -26.58 38.17 -12.53
N GLN A 407 -25.28 37.96 -12.71
CA GLN A 407 -24.21 38.96 -12.88
C GLN A 407 -24.64 40.25 -13.62
N ARG A 408 -24.13 41.42 -13.19
CA ARG A 408 -23.30 42.32 -14.03
C ARG A 408 -23.02 43.70 -13.39
N ILE A 409 -21.72 44.05 -13.37
CA ILE A 409 -21.05 45.37 -13.51
C ILE A 409 -21.33 46.52 -12.51
N GLY A 410 -20.25 47.13 -12.03
CA GLY A 410 -20.16 48.60 -11.93
C GLY A 410 -19.63 49.18 -10.62
N TYR A 411 -18.33 49.49 -10.62
CA TYR A 411 -17.64 50.64 -10.00
C TYR A 411 -18.35 51.53 -8.93
N TRP A 412 -17.60 51.75 -7.84
CA TRP A 412 -17.52 52.87 -6.85
C TRP A 412 -17.84 54.31 -7.36
N PRO A 413 -17.92 55.40 -6.52
CA PRO A 413 -17.65 55.56 -5.07
C PRO A 413 -18.61 56.49 -4.25
N SER A 414 -18.22 56.76 -2.99
CA SER A 414 -18.48 57.92 -2.09
C SER A 414 -19.44 57.59 -0.93
N ILE A 415 -19.17 57.85 0.35
CA ILE A 415 -18.25 58.75 1.09
C ILE A 415 -17.66 57.98 2.28
#